data_AF-A0A2G1NWY8-F1
#
_entry.id   AF-A0A2G1NWY8-F1
#
_cell.length_a   1.000
_cell.length_b   1.000
_cell.length_c   1.000
_cell.angle_alpha   90.00
_cell.angle_beta   90.00
_cell.angle_gamma   90.00
#
_symmetry.space_group_name_H-M   'P 1'
#
loop_
_entity.id
_entity.type
_entity.pdbx_description
1 polymer ?
#
loop_
_entity_poly.entity_id
_entity_poly.type
_entity_poly.pdbx_seq_one_letter_code
_entity_poly.pdbx_strand_id
1 'polypeptide(L)'
;MLSQHYNGNVEIFLIDKTKVDKKLYYNFEKRGSFYNSLQISKSILTANGVNRNKIHLQEATENNEIRFNQNFDIVISLISWGFHYLVSTYLDRVYIKMNKNGIRIIDVRKNTNSEKDIEKNLAIIKLFLKLKNI
;
A
#
# COMPACT_ATOMS: atom_id res chain seq x y z
N MET A 1 10.18 -11.25 -7.30
CA MET A 1 9.16 -10.81 -6.30
C MET A 1 9.82 -10.71 -4.91
N LEU A 2 9.36 -9.83 -4.00
CA LEU A 2 9.97 -9.68 -2.66
C LEU A 2 10.09 -11.02 -1.91
N SER A 3 9.06 -11.86 -1.97
CA SER A 3 9.11 -13.19 -1.33
C SER A 3 10.24 -14.07 -1.86
N GLN A 4 10.56 -14.01 -3.15
CA GLN A 4 11.65 -14.80 -3.74
C GLN A 4 13.02 -14.27 -3.30
N HIS A 5 13.17 -12.95 -3.21
CA HIS A 5 14.40 -12.32 -2.73
C HIS A 5 14.75 -12.75 -1.29
N TYR A 6 13.73 -12.96 -0.46
CA TYR A 6 13.87 -13.43 0.92
C TYR A 6 13.60 -14.94 1.08
N ASN A 7 13.80 -15.75 0.02
CA ASN A 7 13.68 -17.22 0.05
C ASN A 7 12.35 -17.75 0.65
N GLY A 8 11.24 -17.07 0.38
CA GLY A 8 9.92 -17.43 0.88
C GLY A 8 9.70 -17.15 2.37
N ASN A 9 10.65 -16.52 3.05
CA ASN A 9 10.58 -16.20 4.46
C ASN A 9 10.00 -14.79 4.72
N VAL A 10 8.82 -14.52 4.13
CA VAL A 10 8.09 -13.27 4.35
C VAL A 10 6.63 -13.55 4.61
N GLU A 11 6.04 -12.76 5.50
CA GLU A 11 4.61 -12.68 5.72
C GLU A 11 4.08 -11.45 4.97
N ILE A 12 3.07 -11.63 4.10
CA ILE A 12 2.48 -10.56 3.30
C ILE A 12 1.12 -10.21 3.87
N PHE A 13 0.95 -8.93 4.21
CA PHE A 13 -0.29 -8.39 4.75
C PHE A 13 -0.86 -7.38 3.76
N LEU A 14 -2.07 -7.62 3.28
CA LEU A 14 -2.76 -6.76 2.33
C LEU A 14 -3.93 -6.05 3.01
N ILE A 15 -3.95 -4.72 2.92
CA ILE A 15 -5.05 -3.88 3.38
C ILE A 15 -5.56 -3.08 2.20
N ASP A 16 -6.82 -3.26 1.85
CA ASP A 16 -7.47 -2.48 0.81
C ASP A 16 -8.99 -2.61 0.90
N LYS A 17 -9.73 -1.78 0.18
CA LYS A 17 -11.19 -1.87 0.08
C LYS A 17 -11.56 -2.80 -1.07
N THR A 18 -12.14 -3.95 -0.78
CA THR A 18 -12.70 -4.83 -1.80
C THR A 18 -14.05 -4.28 -2.25
N LYS A 19 -14.06 -3.70 -3.44
CA LYS A 19 -15.29 -3.29 -4.11
C LYS A 19 -15.10 -3.54 -5.60
N VAL A 20 -16.06 -4.25 -6.18
CA VAL A 20 -16.14 -4.52 -7.62
C VAL A 20 -17.47 -3.95 -8.08
N ASP A 21 -17.43 -2.78 -8.72
CA ASP A 21 -18.63 -2.22 -9.33
C ASP A 21 -19.07 -3.07 -10.52
N LYS A 22 -20.38 -3.38 -10.62
CA LYS A 22 -20.95 -4.25 -11.68
C LYS A 22 -20.86 -3.68 -13.10
N LYS A 23 -20.45 -2.42 -13.26
CA LYS A 23 -20.26 -1.76 -14.56
C LYS A 23 -18.82 -1.27 -14.66
N LEU A 24 -18.15 -1.74 -15.71
CA LEU A 24 -16.84 -1.26 -16.14
C LEU A 24 -17.03 0.08 -16.86
N TYR A 25 -16.56 1.16 -16.24
CA TYR A 25 -16.47 2.48 -16.86
C TYR A 25 -15.01 2.76 -17.20
N TYR A 26 -14.70 2.81 -18.50
CA TYR A 26 -13.35 3.00 -19.03
C TYR A 26 -12.97 4.49 -19.24
N ASN A 27 -13.84 5.45 -18.90
CA ASN A 27 -13.61 6.90 -19.12
C ASN A 27 -13.78 7.73 -17.84
N PHE A 28 -13.20 8.96 -17.85
CA PHE A 28 -13.33 10.00 -16.82
C PHE A 28 -14.80 10.36 -16.56
N GLU A 29 -15.40 9.74 -15.56
CA GLU A 29 -16.78 10.00 -15.14
C GLU A 29 -16.84 10.44 -13.67
N LYS A 30 -17.91 11.18 -13.31
CA LYS A 30 -18.09 11.84 -12.01
C LYS A 30 -18.16 10.88 -10.79
N ARG A 31 -18.14 9.57 -11.00
CA ARG A 31 -18.16 8.54 -9.93
C ARG A 31 -17.07 7.52 -10.18
N GLY A 32 -16.09 7.47 -9.26
CA GLY A 32 -15.02 6.48 -9.29
C GLY A 32 -15.57 5.06 -9.17
N SER A 33 -15.23 4.23 -10.15
CA SER A 33 -15.48 2.80 -10.12
C SER A 33 -14.37 2.09 -9.36
N PHE A 34 -14.72 1.36 -8.32
CA PHE A 34 -13.77 0.60 -7.53
C PHE A 34 -13.65 -0.81 -8.12
N TYR A 35 -12.42 -1.26 -8.39
CA TYR A 35 -12.11 -2.55 -9.01
C TYR A 35 -11.05 -3.33 -8.25
N ASN A 36 -11.19 -3.42 -6.94
CA ASN A 36 -10.22 -4.13 -6.14
C ASN A 36 -10.83 -5.35 -5.46
N SER A 37 -10.04 -6.41 -5.37
CA SER A 37 -10.41 -7.66 -4.72
C SER A 37 -9.19 -8.26 -4.05
N LEU A 38 -9.19 -8.24 -2.71
CA LEU A 38 -8.13 -8.84 -1.91
C LEU A 38 -7.96 -10.34 -2.21
N GLN A 39 -9.05 -11.04 -2.54
CA GLN A 39 -9.00 -12.46 -2.91
C GLN A 39 -8.31 -12.70 -4.25
N ILE A 40 -8.55 -11.82 -5.24
CA ILE A 40 -7.85 -11.89 -6.53
C ILE A 40 -6.36 -11.58 -6.32
N SER A 41 -6.03 -10.54 -5.55
CA SER A 41 -4.63 -10.21 -5.21
C SER A 41 -3.91 -11.37 -4.52
N LYS A 42 -4.57 -12.03 -3.55
CA LYS A 42 -4.05 -13.25 -2.92
C LYS A 42 -3.83 -14.38 -3.91
N SER A 43 -4.75 -14.55 -4.87
CA SER A 43 -4.65 -15.60 -5.89
C SER A 43 -3.48 -15.34 -6.85
N ILE A 44 -3.28 -14.09 -7.27
CA ILE A 44 -2.14 -13.68 -8.10
C ILE A 44 -0.82 -13.93 -7.37
N LEU A 45 -0.70 -13.51 -6.10
CA LEU A 45 0.50 -13.78 -5.29
C LEU A 45 0.77 -15.28 -5.14
N THR A 46 -0.28 -16.07 -4.90
CA THR A 46 -0.18 -17.53 -4.78
C THR A 46 0.31 -18.15 -6.10
N ALA A 47 -0.26 -17.72 -7.24
CA ALA A 47 0.14 -18.18 -8.56
C ALA A 47 1.59 -17.85 -8.91
N ASN A 48 2.16 -16.82 -8.27
CA ASN A 48 3.57 -16.42 -8.41
C ASN A 48 4.49 -17.07 -7.35
N GLY A 49 4.01 -18.07 -6.60
CA GLY A 49 4.82 -18.86 -5.68
C GLY A 49 4.91 -18.31 -4.25
N VAL A 50 4.08 -17.34 -3.86
CA VAL A 50 3.93 -17.01 -2.43
C VAL A 50 3.13 -18.11 -1.74
N ASN A 51 3.61 -18.60 -0.59
CA ASN A 51 2.84 -19.52 0.22
C ASN A 51 1.52 -18.86 0.67
N ARG A 52 0.38 -19.46 0.30
CA ARG A 52 -0.97 -18.96 0.59
C ARG A 52 -1.22 -18.71 2.09
N ASN A 53 -0.59 -19.48 2.96
CA ASN A 53 -0.73 -19.38 4.42
C ASN A 53 0.05 -18.19 5.01
N LYS A 54 0.97 -17.61 4.22
CA LYS A 54 1.71 -16.39 4.58
C LYS A 54 1.10 -15.12 3.99
N ILE A 55 -0.13 -15.20 3.47
CA ILE A 55 -0.85 -14.06 2.90
C ILE A 55 -2.09 -13.77 3.75
N HIS A 56 -2.08 -12.62 4.38
CA HIS A 56 -3.11 -12.14 5.31
C HIS A 56 -3.84 -10.96 4.70
N LEU A 57 -5.16 -10.97 4.80
CA LEU A 57 -6.02 -9.98 4.17
C LEU A 57 -6.81 -9.23 5.23
N GLN A 58 -6.96 -7.92 5.06
CA GLN A 58 -7.82 -7.09 5.88
C GLN A 58 -8.55 -6.09 4.99
N GLU A 59 -9.85 -5.95 5.16
CA GLU A 59 -10.59 -4.84 4.55
C GLU A 59 -10.16 -3.51 5.17
N ALA A 60 -9.99 -2.49 4.33
CA ALA A 60 -9.83 -1.12 4.78
C ALA A 60 -11.11 -0.64 5.45
N THR A 61 -10.96 0.08 6.56
CA THR A 61 -12.07 0.65 7.34
C THR A 61 -12.07 2.15 7.23
N GLU A 62 -13.22 2.79 7.48
CA GLU A 62 -13.32 4.26 7.46
C GLU A 62 -12.40 4.92 8.51
N ASN A 63 -12.05 4.19 9.58
CA ASN A 63 -11.12 4.64 10.61
C ASN A 63 -9.64 4.37 10.28
N ASN A 64 -9.33 3.81 9.10
CA ASN A 64 -7.98 3.48 8.66
C ASN A 64 -7.21 2.57 9.63
N GLU A 65 -7.91 1.66 10.31
CA GLU A 65 -7.31 0.75 11.29
C GLU A 65 -6.39 -0.29 10.64
N ILE A 66 -5.26 -0.58 11.29
CA ILE A 66 -4.37 -1.70 10.97
C ILE A 66 -4.54 -2.71 12.12
N ARG A 67 -5.35 -3.75 11.88
CA ARG A 67 -5.81 -4.71 12.89
C ARG A 67 -4.89 -5.90 13.07
N PHE A 68 -3.81 -5.96 12.32
CA PHE A 68 -2.81 -7.01 12.52
C PHE A 68 -2.00 -6.77 13.79
N ASN A 69 -1.66 -7.85 14.50
CA ASN A 69 -1.03 -7.77 15.82
C ASN A 69 0.50 -7.64 15.77
N GLN A 70 1.11 -7.93 14.63
CA GLN A 70 2.55 -7.78 14.43
C GLN A 70 2.93 -6.38 13.96
N ASN A 71 4.23 -6.09 14.07
CA ASN A 71 4.86 -4.94 13.44
C ASN A 71 5.45 -5.32 12.07
N PHE A 72 5.73 -4.31 11.25
CA PHE A 72 6.16 -4.46 9.86
C PHE A 72 7.58 -3.94 9.63
N ASP A 73 8.38 -4.72 8.89
CA ASP A 73 9.70 -4.32 8.41
C ASP A 73 9.62 -3.42 7.17
N ILE A 74 8.62 -3.66 6.32
CA ILE A 74 8.40 -2.91 5.08
C ILE A 74 6.91 -2.60 4.94
N VAL A 75 6.57 -1.33 4.73
CA VAL A 75 5.22 -0.88 4.37
C VAL A 75 5.26 -0.22 3.00
N ILE A 76 4.43 -0.70 2.08
CA ILE A 76 4.37 -0.24 0.70
C ILE A 76 2.97 0.26 0.39
N SER A 77 2.87 1.47 -0.17
CA SER A 77 1.62 1.98 -0.74
C SER A 77 1.91 2.70 -2.06
N LEU A 78 1.43 2.12 -3.16
CA LEU A 78 1.58 2.67 -4.50
C LEU A 78 0.23 3.22 -4.98
N ILE A 79 0.23 4.41 -5.58
CA ILE A 79 -0.95 5.09 -6.14
C ILE A 79 -2.16 5.10 -5.15
N SER A 80 -1.90 5.22 -3.84
CA SER A 80 -2.94 5.27 -2.80
C SER A 80 -2.57 6.27 -1.71
N TRP A 81 -1.95 5.85 -0.60
CA TRP A 81 -1.43 6.74 0.44
C TRP A 81 -0.28 7.59 -0.10
N GLY A 82 -0.43 8.92 -0.01
CA GLY A 82 0.48 9.89 -0.62
C GLY A 82 0.04 10.37 -2.02
N PHE A 83 -0.92 9.68 -2.65
CA PHE A 83 -1.40 9.99 -4.00
C PHE A 83 -2.87 10.40 -4.03
N HIS A 84 -3.77 9.48 -3.64
CA HIS A 84 -5.21 9.74 -3.49
C HIS A 84 -5.56 10.27 -2.09
N TYR A 85 -4.80 9.85 -1.09
CA TYR A 85 -4.93 10.31 0.30
C TYR A 85 -3.72 11.12 0.71
N LEU A 86 -3.94 12.12 1.57
CA LEU A 86 -2.85 12.88 2.18
C LEU A 86 -1.92 11.94 2.96
N VAL A 87 -0.64 12.28 3.04
CA VAL A 87 0.32 11.47 3.79
C VAL A 87 -0.07 11.38 5.27
N SER A 88 -0.58 12.46 5.85
CA SER A 88 -1.02 12.50 7.24
C SER A 88 -2.12 11.49 7.57
N THR A 89 -2.89 11.01 6.58
CA THR A 89 -4.04 10.10 6.80
C THR A 89 -3.65 8.79 7.50
N TYR A 90 -2.49 8.22 7.17
CA TYR A 90 -2.06 6.92 7.69
C TYR A 90 -0.75 6.99 8.50
N LEU A 91 -0.11 8.16 8.55
CA LEU A 91 1.28 8.29 9.00
C LEU A 91 1.51 7.73 10.41
N ASP A 92 0.74 8.20 11.40
CA ASP A 92 0.91 7.79 12.80
C ASP A 92 0.59 6.31 13.00
N ARG A 93 -0.50 5.84 12.38
CA ARG A 93 -0.96 4.45 12.49
C ARG A 93 0.05 3.48 11.89
N VAL A 94 0.61 3.82 10.73
CA VAL A 94 1.68 3.04 10.10
C VAL A 94 2.92 3.10 10.98
N TYR A 95 3.32 4.29 11.44
CA TYR A 95 4.54 4.44 12.25
C TYR A 95 4.53 3.59 13.52
N ILE A 96 3.43 3.57 14.27
CA ILE A 96 3.27 2.75 15.48
C ILE A 96 3.37 1.25 15.17
N LYS A 97 2.99 0.83 13.96
CA LYS A 97 3.02 -0.56 13.50
C LYS A 97 4.34 -0.94 12.83
N MET A 98 5.34 -0.07 12.79
CA MET A 98 6.63 -0.38 12.16
C MET A 98 7.66 -0.84 13.17
N ASN A 99 8.49 -1.79 12.75
CA ASN A 99 9.71 -2.12 13.49
C ASN A 99 10.70 -0.95 13.46
N LYS A 100 11.61 -0.92 14.44
CA LYS A 100 12.74 0.02 14.44
C LYS A 100 13.53 -0.17 13.14
N ASN A 101 13.83 0.92 12.44
CA ASN A 101 14.49 0.94 11.13
C ASN A 101 13.66 0.33 9.97
N GLY A 102 12.37 0.13 10.14
CA GLY A 102 11.50 -0.33 9.06
C GLY A 102 11.45 0.67 7.90
N ILE A 103 11.19 0.15 6.71
CA ILE A 103 11.20 0.89 5.45
C ILE A 103 9.76 1.23 5.02
N ARG A 104 9.55 2.47 4.58
CA ARG A 104 8.30 2.92 3.96
C ARG A 104 8.56 3.25 2.49
N ILE A 105 7.76 2.68 1.60
CA ILE A 105 7.78 2.98 0.17
C ILE A 105 6.40 3.53 -0.18
N ILE A 106 6.33 4.83 -0.48
CA ILE A 106 5.08 5.52 -0.79
C ILE A 106 5.19 6.30 -2.09
N ASP A 107 4.17 6.20 -2.94
CA ASP A 107 4.03 7.08 -4.09
C ASP A 107 3.40 8.40 -3.65
N VAL A 108 4.13 9.49 -3.86
CA VAL A 108 3.69 10.82 -3.51
C VAL A 108 3.34 11.60 -4.77
N ARG A 109 2.13 12.15 -4.83
CA ARG A 109 1.73 12.99 -5.96
C ARG A 109 2.52 14.29 -5.95
N LYS A 110 3.02 14.70 -7.12
CA LYS A 110 3.75 15.98 -7.25
C LYS A 110 2.86 17.16 -6.89
N ASN A 111 3.48 18.23 -6.37
CA ASN A 111 2.86 19.52 -6.06
C ASN A 111 1.78 19.48 -4.95
N THR A 112 1.74 18.45 -4.11
CA THR A 112 0.83 18.37 -2.96
C THR A 112 1.47 18.79 -1.63
N ASN A 113 2.73 19.26 -1.65
CA ASN A 113 3.57 19.52 -0.46
C ASN A 113 3.78 18.31 0.48
N SER A 114 3.28 17.13 0.12
CA SER A 114 3.35 15.92 0.94
C SER A 114 4.79 15.51 1.27
N GLU A 115 5.76 15.90 0.44
CA GLU A 115 7.20 15.71 0.73
C GLU A 115 7.63 16.36 2.06
N LYS A 116 7.09 17.54 2.38
CA LYS A 116 7.39 18.25 3.63
C LYS A 116 6.81 17.56 4.85
N ASP A 117 5.63 16.94 4.71
CA ASP A 117 4.98 16.20 5.80
C ASP A 117 5.73 14.91 6.14
N ILE A 118 6.31 14.26 5.12
CA ILE A 118 7.17 13.08 5.31
C ILE A 118 8.49 13.52 5.96
N GLU A 119 9.10 14.63 5.52
CA GLU A 119 10.41 15.11 6.02
C GLU A 119 10.40 15.44 7.51
N LYS A 120 9.27 15.94 8.03
CA LYS A 120 9.09 16.22 9.46
C LYS A 120 9.11 14.96 10.35
N ASN A 121 8.94 13.76 9.78
CA ASN A 121 8.74 12.50 10.50
C ASN A 121 9.85 11.45 10.25
N LEU A 122 11.09 11.93 10.06
CA LEU A 122 12.40 11.23 10.03
C LEU A 122 12.89 10.56 8.73
N ALA A 123 14.23 10.58 8.61
CA ALA A 123 15.18 9.81 7.79
C ALA A 123 14.61 9.14 6.53
N ILE A 124 14.34 9.95 5.50
CA ILE A 124 13.86 9.46 4.22
C ILE A 124 15.04 9.19 3.29
N ILE A 125 15.14 7.98 2.75
CA ILE A 125 15.83 7.76 1.48
C ILE A 125 14.81 8.05 0.38
N LYS A 126 14.90 9.22 -0.25
CA LYS A 126 14.01 9.62 -1.35
C LYS A 126 14.52 8.99 -2.65
N LEU A 127 13.75 8.07 -3.23
CA LEU A 127 13.94 7.63 -4.61
C LEU A 127 12.82 8.21 -5.48
N PHE A 128 13.14 9.24 -6.27
CA PHE A 128 12.22 9.77 -7.27
C PHE A 128 12.32 8.95 -8.55
N LEU A 129 11.41 7.99 -8.74
CA LEU A 129 11.25 7.35 -10.05
C LEU A 129 10.51 8.31 -10.97
N LYS A 130 11.28 8.99 -11.83
CA LYS A 130 10.75 9.88 -12.86
C LYS A 130 10.19 9.01 -13.98
N LEU A 131 8.87 8.79 -13.99
CA LEU A 131 8.22 8.26 -15.19
C LEU A 131 8.45 9.27 -16.31
N LYS A 132 9.22 8.87 -17.34
CA LYS A 132 9.26 9.60 -18.61
C LYS A 132 7.84 9.58 -19.15
N ASN A 133 7.34 10.75 -19.52
CA ASN A 133 6.04 10.90 -20.18
C ASN A 133 5.91 9.84 -21.28
N ILE A 134 4.86 9.02 -21.19
CA ILE A 134 4.36 8.21 -22.30
C ILE A 134 3.58 9.14 -23.21
#